data_AF-A0A2D9XXJ1-F1
#
_entry.id   AF-A0A2D9XXJ1-F1
#
_cell.length_a   1.000
_cell.length_b   1.000
_cell.length_c   1.000
_cell.angle_alpha   90.00
_cell.angle_beta   90.00
_cell.angle_gamma   90.00
#
_symmetry.space_group_name_H-M   'P 1'
#
loop_
_entity.id
_entity.type
_entity.pdbx_description
1 polymer ?
#
loop_
_entity_poly.entity_id
_entity_poly.type
_entity_poly.pdbx_seq_one_letter_code
_entity_poly.pdbx_strand_id
1 'polypeptide(L)'
;MSPEEKKELDEWVEKEYPISMIRLKDSSPFHQIGKHLILIGVVIYSIYLFFKIYFLFPTSMLFLVAGIMMEIIALMKYYKSLSNEN
;
A
#
# COMPACT_ATOMS: atom_id res chain seq x y z
N MET A 1 -7.30 -33.49 -4.97
CA MET A 1 -7.97 -32.92 -3.80
C MET A 1 -9.16 -33.80 -3.47
N SER A 2 -9.21 -34.32 -2.25
CA SER A 2 -10.36 -35.07 -1.77
C SER A 2 -11.55 -34.12 -1.51
N PRO A 3 -12.79 -34.64 -1.48
CA PRO A 3 -13.96 -33.83 -1.11
C PRO A 3 -13.86 -33.20 0.28
N GLU A 4 -13.16 -33.85 1.20
CA GLU A 4 -12.94 -33.38 2.57
C GLU A 4 -11.90 -32.24 2.62
N GLU A 5 -10.78 -32.41 1.92
CA GLU A 5 -9.76 -31.36 1.76
C GLU A 5 -10.34 -30.10 1.12
N LYS A 6 -11.24 -30.27 0.14
CA LYS A 6 -11.92 -29.16 -0.51
C LYS A 6 -12.85 -28.43 0.46
N LYS A 7 -13.61 -29.17 1.27
CA LYS A 7 -14.54 -28.60 2.24
C LYS A 7 -13.80 -27.82 3.34
N GLU A 8 -12.70 -28.38 3.85
CA GLU A 8 -11.85 -27.70 4.84
C GLU A 8 -11.25 -26.41 4.28
N LEU A 9 -10.79 -26.44 3.03
CA LEU A 9 -10.28 -25.24 2.37
C LEU A 9 -11.37 -24.18 2.17
N ASP A 10 -12.56 -24.59 1.71
CA ASP A 10 -13.69 -23.67 1.48
C ASP A 10 -14.12 -23.01 2.80
N GLU A 11 -14.22 -23.77 3.90
CA GLU A 11 -14.54 -23.25 5.24
C GLU A 11 -13.45 -22.30 5.78
N TRP A 12 -12.17 -22.63 5.55
CA TRP A 12 -11.07 -21.75 5.92
C TRP A 12 -11.09 -20.43 5.14
N VAL A 13 -11.34 -20.49 3.83
CA VAL A 13 -11.43 -19.30 2.96
C VAL A 13 -12.58 -18.40 3.41
N GLU A 14 -13.76 -18.96 3.69
CA GLU A 14 -14.93 -18.17 4.09
C GLU A 14 -14.72 -17.43 5.41
N LYS A 15 -13.88 -18.01 6.30
CA LYS A 15 -13.47 -17.38 7.55
C LYS A 15 -12.37 -16.34 7.38
N GLU A 16 -11.33 -16.63 6.60
CA GLU A 16 -10.13 -15.80 6.49
C GLU A 16 -10.30 -14.61 5.52
N TYR A 17 -11.09 -14.81 4.47
CA TYR A 17 -11.36 -13.80 3.44
C TYR A 17 -11.91 -12.47 3.99
N PRO A 18 -12.98 -12.44 4.81
CA PRO A 18 -13.49 -11.18 5.36
C PRO A 18 -12.46 -10.46 6.24
N ILE A 19 -11.63 -11.20 6.97
CA ILE A 19 -10.58 -10.66 7.84
C ILE A 19 -9.48 -10.00 6.99
N SER A 20 -9.01 -10.68 5.94
CA SER A 20 -8.05 -10.10 4.98
C SER A 20 -8.57 -8.83 4.31
N MET A 21 -9.88 -8.76 4.03
CA MET A 21 -10.51 -7.60 3.40
C MET A 21 -10.56 -6.38 4.33
N ILE A 22 -10.84 -6.59 5.61
CA ILE A 22 -10.79 -5.51 6.63
C ILE A 22 -9.37 -4.98 6.76
N ARG A 23 -8.37 -5.87 6.77
CA ARG A 23 -6.94 -5.52 6.85
C ARG A 23 -6.46 -4.66 5.68
N LEU A 24 -6.90 -5.02 4.47
CA LEU A 24 -6.68 -4.23 3.26
C LEU A 24 -7.37 -2.87 3.32
N LYS A 25 -8.58 -2.80 3.89
CA LYS A 25 -9.31 -1.55 4.06
C LYS A 25 -8.64 -0.61 5.05
N ASP A 26 -8.08 -1.11 6.14
CA ASP A 26 -7.44 -0.30 7.18
C ASP A 26 -6.05 0.23 6.75
N SER A 27 -5.34 -0.51 5.90
CA SER A 27 -4.13 -0.02 5.24
C SER A 27 -4.44 0.90 4.05
N SER A 28 -5.65 0.79 3.48
CA SER A 28 -6.06 1.48 2.24
C SER A 28 -5.84 3.00 2.25
N PRO A 29 -6.18 3.78 3.30
CA PRO A 29 -5.95 5.22 3.28
C PRO A 29 -4.47 5.57 3.12
N PHE A 30 -3.59 4.84 3.80
CA PHE A 30 -2.15 5.07 3.74
C PHE A 30 -1.57 4.67 2.39
N HIS A 31 -2.02 3.53 1.86
CA HIS A 31 -1.65 3.06 0.53
C HIS A 31 -2.13 4.01 -0.58
N GLN A 32 -3.37 4.51 -0.50
CA GLN A 32 -3.89 5.47 -1.46
C GLN A 32 -3.11 6.79 -1.40
N ILE A 33 -2.88 7.35 -0.21
CA ILE A 33 -2.10 8.58 -0.06
C ILE A 33 -0.66 8.38 -0.57
N GLY A 34 -0.03 7.25 -0.22
CA GLY A 34 1.31 6.89 -0.69
C GLY A 34 1.41 6.87 -2.22
N LYS A 35 0.50 6.16 -2.89
CA LYS A 35 0.41 6.15 -4.37
C LYS A 35 0.26 7.54 -4.97
N HIS A 36 -0.60 8.40 -4.43
CA HIS A 36 -0.79 9.76 -4.95
C HIS A 36 0.47 10.61 -4.79
N LEU A 37 1.13 10.55 -3.62
CA LEU A 37 2.37 11.28 -3.38
C LEU A 37 3.49 10.82 -4.32
N ILE A 38 3.62 9.51 -4.54
CA ILE A 38 4.60 8.96 -5.50
C ILE A 38 4.30 9.46 -6.90
N LEU A 39 3.04 9.39 -7.35
CA LEU A 39 2.63 9.85 -8.67
C LEU A 39 2.95 11.34 -8.87
N ILE A 40 2.59 12.19 -7.90
CA ILE A 40 2.90 13.62 -7.92
C ILE A 40 4.41 13.84 -7.99
N GLY A 41 5.19 13.11 -7.19
CA GLY A 41 6.65 13.18 -7.22
C GLY A 41 7.24 12.84 -8.58
N VAL A 42 6.75 11.76 -9.23
CA VAL A 42 7.16 11.36 -10.59
C VAL A 42 6.82 12.46 -11.60
N VAL A 43 5.61 13.00 -11.57
CA VAL A 43 5.19 14.07 -12.50
C VAL A 43 6.05 15.32 -12.33
N ILE A 44 6.29 15.76 -11.09
CA ILE A 44 7.15 16.92 -10.80
C ILE A 44 8.58 16.68 -11.30
N TYR A 45 9.13 15.48 -11.09
CA TYR A 45 10.45 15.12 -11.58
C TYR A 45 10.53 15.12 -13.11
N SER A 46 9.49 14.62 -13.79
CA SER A 46 9.40 14.69 -15.25
C SER A 46 9.40 16.14 -15.74
N ILE A 47 8.63 17.03 -15.10
CA ILE A 47 8.63 18.47 -15.45
C ILE A 47 10.02 19.07 -15.25
N TYR A 48 10.71 18.75 -14.14
CA TYR A 48 12.11 19.15 -13.94
C TYR A 48 13.01 18.71 -15.10
N LEU A 49 12.90 17.46 -15.58
CA LEU A 49 13.74 16.94 -16.65
C LEU A 49 13.60 17.73 -17.96
N PHE A 50 12.37 18.10 -18.33
CA PHE A 50 12.07 18.82 -19.57
C PHE A 50 12.37 20.31 -19.48
N PHE A 51 12.00 20.97 -18.39
CA PHE A 51 12.05 22.43 -18.29
C PHE A 51 13.24 22.96 -17.48
N LYS A 52 14.03 22.07 -16.85
CA LYS A 52 15.21 22.40 -16.03
C LYS A 52 14.92 23.40 -14.90
N ILE A 53 13.70 23.40 -14.38
CA ILE A 53 13.32 24.21 -13.21
C ILE A 53 13.91 23.53 -11.97
N TYR A 54 15.13 23.92 -11.58
CA TYR A 54 15.91 23.24 -10.54
C TYR A 54 15.21 23.14 -9.17
N PHE A 55 14.32 24.08 -8.85
CA PHE A 55 13.49 24.02 -7.63
C PHE A 55 12.58 22.79 -7.57
N LEU A 56 12.15 22.25 -8.72
CA LEU A 56 11.27 21.08 -8.77
C LEU A 56 11.98 19.77 -8.39
N PHE A 57 13.30 19.70 -8.52
CA PHE A 57 14.07 18.51 -8.15
C PHE A 57 13.92 18.17 -6.65
N PRO A 58 14.28 19.05 -5.68
CA PRO A 58 14.08 18.74 -4.27
C PRO A 58 12.60 18.56 -3.93
N THR A 59 11.68 19.29 -4.56
CA THR A 59 10.24 19.09 -4.37
C THR A 59 9.81 17.69 -4.76
N SER A 60 10.21 17.19 -5.93
CA SER A 60 9.89 15.81 -6.34
C SER A 60 10.43 14.77 -5.35
N MET A 61 11.64 14.95 -4.84
CA MET A 61 12.19 14.03 -3.85
C MET A 61 11.41 14.06 -2.54
N LEU A 62 10.96 15.21 -2.06
CA LEU A 62 10.11 15.29 -0.87
C LEU A 62 8.81 14.49 -1.06
N PHE A 63 8.15 14.62 -2.21
CA PHE A 63 6.93 13.86 -2.52
C PHE A 63 7.18 12.35 -2.62
N LEU A 64 8.27 11.93 -3.28
CA LEU A 64 8.62 10.51 -3.40
C LEU A 64 8.94 9.88 -2.04
N VAL A 65 9.76 10.55 -1.22
CA VAL A 65 10.10 10.07 0.13
C VAL A 65 8.85 10.00 1.00
N ALA A 66 8.02 11.05 1.00
CA ALA A 66 6.77 11.05 1.76
C ALA A 66 5.83 9.92 1.30
N GLY A 67 5.73 9.66 0.00
CA GLY A 67 4.91 8.58 -0.54
C GLY A 67 5.39 7.19 -0.12
N ILE A 68 6.70 6.95 -0.16
CA ILE A 68 7.30 5.69 0.31
C ILE A 68 7.06 5.50 1.82
N MET A 69 7.20 6.55 2.63
CA MET A 69 6.91 6.49 4.06
C MET A 69 5.45 6.09 4.34
N MET A 70 4.51 6.60 3.54
CA MET A 70 3.09 6.22 3.65
C MET A 70 2.84 4.76 3.28
N GLU A 71 3.52 4.22 2.26
CA GLU A 71 3.48 2.79 1.93
C GLU A 71 4.06 1.92 3.06
N ILE A 72 5.16 2.34 3.68
CA ILE A 72 5.73 1.63 4.84
C ILE A 72 4.71 1.59 5.98
N ILE A 73 4.03 2.70 6.28
CA ILE A 73 2.98 2.74 7.32
C ILE A 73 1.81 1.81 6.94
N ALA A 74 1.40 1.79 5.67
CA ALA A 74 0.36 0.89 5.18
C ALA A 74 0.74 -0.59 5.42
N LEU A 75 1.97 -0.96 5.10
CA LEU A 75 2.51 -2.30 5.33
C LEU A 75 2.59 -2.63 6.83
N MET A 76 3.08 -1.71 7.65
CA MET A 76 3.13 -1.90 9.11
C MET A 76 1.74 -2.15 9.69
N LYS A 77 0.72 -1.40 9.26
CA LYS A 77 -0.67 -1.61 9.69
C LYS A 77 -1.20 -2.96 9.24
N TYR A 78 -0.91 -3.35 8.00
CA TYR A 78 -1.27 -4.67 7.47
C TYR A 78 -0.67 -5.80 8.31
N TYR A 79 0.65 -5.77 8.56
CA TYR A 79 1.34 -6.79 9.36
C TYR A 79 0.94 -6.77 10.84
N LYS A 80 0.73 -5.60 11.44
CA LYS A 80 0.25 -5.50 12.82
C LYS A 80 -1.12 -6.16 12.98
N SER A 81 -2.00 -6.01 12.00
CA SER A 81 -3.30 -6.68 12.04
C SER A 81 -3.19 -8.20 11.91
N LEU A 82 -2.20 -8.71 11.16
CA LEU A 82 -1.89 -10.14 11.11
C LEU A 82 -1.37 -10.67 12.47
N SER A 83 -0.56 -9.88 13.18
CA SER A 83 0.04 -10.29 14.45
C SER A 83 -0.92 -10.28 15.65
N ASN A 84 -2.02 -9.51 15.57
CA ASN A 84 -2.99 -9.35 16.66
C ASN A 84 -4.14 -10.38 16.63
N GLU A 85 -4.07 -11.37 15.74
CA GLU A 85 -5.04 -12.47 15.63
C GLU A 85 -4.67 -13.74 16.41
N ASN A 86 -3.57 -13.70 17.18
CA ASN A 86 -3.17 -14.75 18.12
C ASN A 86 -3.72 -14.48 19.53
#